data_AF-A0A1G4QN80-F1
#
_entry.id   AF-A0A1G4QN80-F1
#
_cell.length_a   1.000
_cell.length_b   1.000
_cell.length_c   1.000
_cell.angle_alpha   90.00
_cell.angle_beta   90.00
_cell.angle_gamma   90.00
#
_symmetry.space_group_name_H-M   'P 1'
#
loop_
_entity.id
_entity.type
_entity.pdbx_description
1 polymer ?
#
loop_
_entity_poly.entity_id
_entity_poly.type
_entity_poly.pdbx_seq_one_letter_code
_entity_poly.pdbx_strand_id
1 'polypeptide(L)'
;MALPRFLPLIAVAAGGVLALKAITSLEVMPDVFHAASAFAADGKKAEKPAAKTVAPKANGKGEVDRADDPTQSYGVDPALMAADAASQGKDAAATAPMTPICATSVNDLAKQAGISPNELNILQSLGQRRAQLDQREQQLNSRAQLIEAADSKLDARITQLADLKTQIQGLLDQATKVQDDDTTRLVAVYSAMKPKDAAAAMTIMSDDVRLPIASKMKDRALAAILGAMSADAAKDMTEKLAKRMQRADGLQQQLNKTTAGGPAAPGPAAAKPTTPAKKG
;
A
#
# COMPACT_ATOMS: atom_id res chain seq x y z
N MET A 1 8.69 -1.61 -50.34
CA MET A 1 8.56 -1.62 -48.86
C MET A 1 7.08 -1.57 -48.52
N ALA A 2 6.56 -2.56 -47.78
CA ALA A 2 5.16 -2.58 -47.36
C ALA A 2 5.05 -2.17 -45.89
N LEU A 3 4.21 -1.18 -45.57
CA LEU A 3 3.96 -0.77 -44.17
C LEU A 3 2.85 -1.64 -43.56
N PRO A 4 3.00 -2.09 -42.29
CA PRO A 4 1.97 -2.86 -41.61
C PRO A 4 0.77 -1.99 -41.20
N ARG A 5 -0.42 -2.59 -41.23
CA ARG A 5 -1.69 -1.92 -40.92
C ARG A 5 -1.93 -1.89 -39.41
N PHE A 6 -1.68 -0.75 -38.76
CA PHE A 6 -1.94 -0.54 -37.32
C PHE A 6 -3.41 -0.21 -36.98
N LEU A 7 -4.23 0.10 -37.99
CA LEU A 7 -5.63 0.52 -37.84
C LEU A 7 -6.54 -0.46 -37.04
N PRO A 8 -6.47 -1.81 -37.17
CA PRO A 8 -7.30 -2.70 -36.36
C PRO A 8 -6.90 -2.73 -34.88
N LEU A 9 -5.64 -2.45 -34.54
CA LEU A 9 -5.14 -2.52 -33.17
C LEU A 9 -5.62 -1.34 -32.32
N ILE A 10 -5.71 -0.14 -32.92
CA ILE A 10 -6.23 1.07 -32.26
C ILE A 10 -7.74 0.94 -32.00
N ALA A 11 -8.49 0.30 -32.91
CA ALA A 11 -9.92 0.07 -32.74
C ALA A 11 -10.24 -0.86 -31.55
N VAL A 12 -9.45 -1.93 -31.36
CA VAL A 12 -9.59 -2.84 -30.20
C VAL A 12 -9.22 -2.13 -28.89
N ALA A 13 -8.16 -1.32 -28.88
CA ALA A 13 -7.77 -0.54 -27.70
C ALA A 13 -8.85 0.47 -27.28
N ALA A 14 -9.44 1.22 -28.23
CA ALA A 14 -10.50 2.18 -27.94
C ALA A 14 -11.80 1.49 -27.47
N GLY A 15 -12.18 0.36 -28.08
CA GLY A 15 -13.37 -0.41 -27.68
C GLY A 15 -13.24 -1.01 -26.28
N GLY A 16 -12.06 -1.56 -25.93
CA GLY A 16 -11.81 -2.15 -24.61
C GLY A 16 -11.88 -1.13 -23.47
N VAL A 17 -11.32 0.07 -23.66
CA VAL A 17 -11.37 1.15 -22.65
C VAL A 17 -12.79 1.66 -22.42
N LEU A 18 -13.63 1.71 -23.46
CA LEU A 18 -15.02 2.15 -23.32
C LEU A 18 -15.91 1.11 -22.62
N ALA A 19 -15.67 -0.19 -22.87
CA ALA A 19 -16.32 -1.27 -22.12
C ALA A 19 -15.94 -1.27 -20.63
N LEU A 20 -14.66 -1.04 -20.29
CA LEU A 20 -14.21 -0.99 -18.90
C LEU A 20 -14.78 0.22 -18.13
N LYS A 21 -14.98 1.34 -18.81
CA LYS A 21 -15.59 2.56 -18.25
C LYS A 21 -17.11 2.45 -18.08
N ALA A 22 -17.79 1.63 -18.88
CA ALA A 22 -19.21 1.32 -18.71
C ALA A 22 -19.49 0.44 -17.49
N ILE A 23 -18.61 -0.52 -17.18
CA ILE A 23 -18.73 -1.43 -16.02
C ILE A 23 -18.52 -0.69 -14.69
N THR A 24 -17.72 0.38 -14.69
CA THR A 24 -17.38 1.18 -13.49
C THR A 24 -18.30 2.38 -13.23
N SER A 25 -19.31 2.62 -14.09
CA SER A 25 -20.22 3.77 -13.99
C SER A 25 -21.67 3.39 -13.64
N LEU A 26 -21.93 2.14 -13.26
CA LEU A 26 -23.29 1.58 -13.17
C LEU A 26 -23.90 1.54 -11.75
N GLU A 27 -23.31 2.25 -10.78
CA GLU A 27 -23.69 2.13 -9.36
C GLU A 27 -24.24 3.44 -8.74
N VAL A 28 -24.68 4.40 -9.57
CA VAL A 28 -25.40 5.61 -9.12
C VAL A 28 -26.55 5.96 -10.07
N MET A 29 -27.67 5.21 -10.04
CA MET A 29 -29.03 5.67 -10.41
C MET A 29 -30.13 4.67 -9.97
N PRO A 30 -30.85 4.92 -8.87
CA PRO A 30 -32.19 4.35 -8.64
C PRO A 30 -33.28 5.32 -9.18
N ASP A 31 -34.11 4.83 -10.12
CA ASP A 31 -35.48 5.27 -10.50
C ASP A 31 -35.75 5.41 -12.02
N VAL A 32 -34.73 5.47 -12.90
CA VAL A 32 -34.97 5.70 -14.35
C VAL A 32 -35.43 4.44 -15.13
N PHE A 33 -35.38 3.25 -14.52
CA PHE A 33 -35.68 1.98 -15.20
C PHE A 33 -37.17 1.57 -15.23
N HIS A 34 -38.08 2.33 -14.61
CA HIS A 34 -39.52 2.01 -14.65
C HIS A 34 -40.26 2.48 -15.92
N ALA A 35 -39.60 3.20 -16.83
CA ALA A 35 -40.21 3.72 -18.06
C ALA A 35 -40.03 2.82 -19.31
N ALA A 36 -39.32 1.68 -19.20
CA ALA A 36 -38.87 0.89 -20.36
C ALA A 36 -39.41 -0.55 -20.44
N SER A 37 -40.43 -0.92 -19.64
CA SER A 37 -41.08 -2.26 -19.69
C SER A 37 -42.34 -2.31 -20.57
N ALA A 38 -42.49 -1.38 -21.51
CA ALA A 38 -43.71 -1.18 -22.30
C ALA A 38 -43.55 -1.49 -23.81
N PHE A 39 -42.81 -2.55 -24.19
CA PHE A 39 -42.81 -3.05 -25.58
C PHE A 39 -42.29 -4.50 -25.74
N ALA A 40 -42.83 -5.49 -25.00
CA ALA A 40 -42.77 -6.92 -25.37
C ALA A 40 -43.60 -7.82 -24.42
N ALA A 41 -44.87 -8.10 -24.76
CA ALA A 41 -45.59 -9.36 -24.43
C ALA A 41 -47.08 -9.24 -24.84
N ASP A 42 -47.43 -9.74 -26.01
CA ASP A 42 -48.83 -10.07 -26.33
C ASP A 42 -49.09 -11.54 -25.91
N GLY A 43 -50.26 -11.83 -25.33
CA GLY A 43 -50.80 -13.20 -25.30
C GLY A 43 -50.97 -13.91 -23.95
N LYS A 44 -52.14 -13.65 -23.33
CA LYS A 44 -52.98 -14.59 -22.51
C LYS A 44 -52.72 -14.79 -21.00
N LYS A 45 -53.71 -14.31 -20.22
CA LYS A 45 -54.48 -14.97 -19.11
C LYS A 45 -53.74 -16.03 -18.25
N ALA A 46 -53.69 -15.95 -16.91
CA ALA A 46 -54.32 -15.02 -15.92
C ALA A 46 -53.61 -15.17 -14.53
N GLU A 47 -54.10 -14.82 -13.32
CA GLU A 47 -55.41 -14.37 -12.75
C GLU A 47 -55.17 -13.55 -11.43
N LYS A 48 -56.07 -13.60 -10.44
CA LYS A 48 -55.98 -13.01 -9.07
C LYS A 48 -56.92 -13.80 -8.10
N PRO A 49 -56.99 -13.54 -6.76
CA PRO A 49 -56.38 -12.51 -5.87
C PRO A 49 -55.54 -13.15 -4.72
N ALA A 50 -55.06 -12.53 -3.63
CA ALA A 50 -55.38 -11.29 -2.87
C ALA A 50 -54.12 -10.82 -2.08
N ALA A 51 -53.73 -9.53 -2.04
CA ALA A 51 -54.23 -8.39 -1.24
C ALA A 51 -53.60 -8.18 0.16
N LYS A 52 -52.70 -7.18 0.26
CA LYS A 52 -52.47 -6.17 1.33
C LYS A 52 -51.09 -5.49 1.07
N THR A 53 -50.99 -4.21 0.71
CA THR A 53 -50.81 -3.03 1.61
C THR A 53 -49.77 -3.29 2.73
N VAL A 54 -48.72 -2.49 2.93
CA VAL A 54 -48.67 -1.02 3.10
C VAL A 54 -47.30 -0.45 2.66
N ALA A 55 -47.24 0.79 2.16
CA ALA A 55 -45.99 1.52 1.90
C ALA A 55 -45.50 2.30 3.16
N PRO A 56 -44.18 2.43 3.40
CA PRO A 56 -43.65 3.01 4.64
C PRO A 56 -43.64 4.54 4.66
N LYS A 57 -43.68 5.11 5.87
CA LYS A 57 -43.45 6.55 6.13
C LYS A 57 -41.97 6.82 6.41
N ALA A 58 -41.50 8.00 6.01
CA ALA A 58 -40.15 8.48 6.27
C ALA A 58 -39.89 8.78 7.76
N ASN A 59 -38.65 8.59 8.23
CA ASN A 59 -37.69 9.68 8.49
C ASN A 59 -36.62 9.29 9.54
N GLY A 60 -35.34 9.62 9.31
CA GLY A 60 -34.42 10.02 10.40
C GLY A 60 -33.19 9.16 10.75
N LYS A 61 -32.04 9.54 10.17
CA LYS A 61 -30.68 9.68 10.79
C LYS A 61 -29.88 8.45 11.28
N GLY A 62 -28.55 8.53 11.11
CA GLY A 62 -27.52 7.57 11.58
C GLY A 62 -26.72 7.00 10.41
N GLU A 63 -25.67 7.67 9.91
CA GLU A 63 -24.29 7.65 10.46
C GLU A 63 -23.60 6.28 10.27
N VAL A 64 -22.79 6.12 9.22
CA VAL A 64 -21.58 5.23 9.18
C VAL A 64 -20.69 5.57 7.97
N ASP A 65 -19.42 5.78 8.27
CA ASP A 65 -18.19 5.48 7.51
C ASP A 65 -18.20 5.53 5.97
N ARG A 66 -17.46 6.50 5.42
CA ARG A 66 -16.76 6.32 4.13
C ARG A 66 -15.27 6.16 4.38
N ALA A 67 -14.78 4.94 4.17
CA ALA A 67 -13.37 4.57 4.34
C ALA A 67 -12.44 5.34 3.38
N ASP A 68 -11.20 5.57 3.83
CA ASP A 68 -10.12 6.17 3.06
C ASP A 68 -9.76 5.35 1.80
N ASP A 69 -9.79 6.00 0.64
CA ASP A 69 -9.23 5.49 -0.61
C ASP A 69 -7.71 5.75 -0.65
N PRO A 70 -6.86 4.70 -0.71
CA PRO A 70 -5.41 4.86 -0.65
C PRO A 70 -4.79 5.47 -1.94
N THR A 71 -5.59 5.80 -2.96
CA THR A 71 -5.11 6.45 -4.20
C THR A 71 -5.27 7.97 -4.21
N GLN A 72 -5.86 8.57 -3.17
CA GLN A 72 -5.96 10.03 -3.04
C GLN A 72 -4.57 10.64 -2.80
N SER A 73 -4.04 11.29 -3.83
CA SER A 73 -2.86 12.15 -3.72
C SER A 73 -3.20 13.37 -2.87
N TYR A 74 -2.81 13.36 -1.59
CA TYR A 74 -2.90 14.51 -0.69
C TYR A 74 -1.97 15.64 -1.15
N GLY A 75 -2.40 16.40 -2.16
CA GLY A 75 -1.92 17.75 -2.38
C GLY A 75 -2.33 18.61 -1.19
N VAL A 76 -1.39 19.33 -0.60
CA VAL A 76 -1.71 20.28 0.47
C VAL A 76 -2.45 21.45 -0.17
N ASP A 77 -3.76 21.59 0.11
CA ASP A 77 -4.59 22.63 -0.48
C ASP A 77 -4.01 24.04 -0.21
N PRO A 78 -3.62 24.81 -1.24
CA PRO A 78 -3.07 26.15 -1.05
C PRO A 78 -4.05 27.10 -0.35
N ALA A 79 -5.35 26.81 -0.42
CA ALA A 79 -6.40 27.56 0.27
C ALA A 79 -6.26 27.53 1.81
N LEU A 80 -5.72 26.45 2.39
CA LEU A 80 -5.50 26.37 3.85
C LEU A 80 -4.32 27.25 4.31
N MET A 81 -3.34 27.51 3.43
CA MET A 81 -2.28 28.49 3.68
C MET A 81 -2.73 29.95 3.46
N ALA A 82 -3.79 30.17 2.66
CA ALA A 82 -4.35 31.49 2.42
C ALA A 82 -5.35 31.94 3.49
N ALA A 83 -5.97 31.00 4.23
CA ALA A 83 -6.98 31.31 5.25
C ALA A 83 -6.43 32.08 6.46
N ASP A 84 -5.16 31.86 6.84
CA ASP A 84 -4.49 32.57 7.94
C ASP A 84 -4.15 34.04 7.58
N ALA A 85 -3.99 34.33 6.28
CA ALA A 85 -3.74 35.68 5.77
C ALA A 85 -5.02 36.54 5.63
N ALA A 86 -6.21 35.93 5.69
CA ALA A 86 -7.49 36.59 5.41
C ALA A 86 -8.30 36.99 6.65
N SER A 87 -7.90 36.55 7.85
CA SER A 87 -8.56 36.88 9.12
C SER A 87 -8.06 38.17 9.77
N GLN A 88 -6.88 38.67 9.40
CA GLN A 88 -6.34 39.97 9.83
C GLN A 88 -6.87 41.11 8.94
N GLY A 89 -8.19 41.34 8.93
CA GLY A 89 -8.77 42.27 7.95
C GLY A 89 -10.18 42.80 8.19
N LYS A 90 -10.78 42.64 9.38
CA LYS A 90 -12.09 43.24 9.69
C LYS A 90 -12.37 43.33 11.19
N ASP A 91 -11.92 44.43 11.79
CA ASP A 91 -12.57 45.08 12.95
C ASP A 91 -12.06 46.53 13.07
N ALA A 92 -12.25 47.31 12.00
CA ALA A 92 -12.01 48.75 11.99
C ALA A 92 -13.24 49.51 12.51
N ALA A 93 -13.58 49.32 13.78
CA ALA A 93 -14.64 50.06 14.45
C ALA A 93 -14.09 51.40 15.00
N ALA A 94 -14.39 52.48 14.28
CA ALA A 94 -14.22 53.90 14.62
C ALA A 94 -13.55 54.26 15.97
N THR A 95 -12.24 54.50 15.95
CA THR A 95 -11.55 55.25 17.00
C THR A 95 -11.85 56.74 16.88
N ALA A 96 -12.64 57.28 17.83
CA ALA A 96 -12.66 58.71 18.09
C ALA A 96 -11.26 59.20 18.53
N PRO A 97 -10.87 60.46 18.26
CA PRO A 97 -9.56 60.97 18.66
C PRO A 97 -9.47 61.15 20.17
N MET A 98 -9.04 60.10 20.88
CA MET A 98 -8.62 60.23 22.27
C MET A 98 -7.32 61.03 22.30
N THR A 99 -7.37 62.20 22.92
CA THR A 99 -6.19 63.03 23.19
C THR A 99 -5.15 62.22 23.96
N PRO A 100 -3.84 62.40 23.69
CA PRO A 100 -2.80 61.67 24.41
C PRO A 100 -2.70 62.18 25.85
N ILE A 101 -3.45 61.56 26.76
CA ILE A 101 -3.35 61.83 28.19
C ILE A 101 -2.06 61.19 28.71
N CYS A 102 -1.07 62.06 28.95
CA CYS A 102 0.11 61.83 29.79
C CYS A 102 0.95 60.58 29.46
N ALA A 103 1.96 60.77 28.60
CA ALA A 103 3.17 59.95 28.63
C ALA A 103 3.91 60.18 29.97
N THR A 104 3.52 59.43 31.00
CA THR A 104 4.30 59.31 32.24
C THR A 104 5.62 58.66 31.88
N SER A 105 6.74 59.32 32.18
CA SER A 105 8.04 58.73 31.90
C SER A 105 8.26 57.52 32.81
N VAL A 106 9.14 56.58 32.41
CA VAL A 106 9.49 55.42 33.26
C VAL A 106 9.99 55.88 34.65
N ASN A 107 10.64 57.05 34.73
CA ASN A 107 11.06 57.68 35.98
C ASN A 107 9.91 58.18 36.85
N ASP A 108 8.77 58.57 36.28
CA ASP A 108 7.62 59.07 37.05
C ASP A 108 6.75 57.90 37.52
N LEU A 109 6.61 56.85 36.69
CA LEU A 109 6.07 55.56 37.11
C LEU A 109 6.89 54.95 38.26
N ALA A 110 8.22 55.03 38.20
CA ALA A 110 9.14 54.58 39.25
C ALA A 110 8.88 55.28 40.59
N LYS A 111 8.87 56.63 40.58
CA LYS A 111 8.62 57.44 41.78
C LYS A 111 7.24 57.14 42.38
N GLN A 112 6.21 57.00 41.55
CA GLN A 112 4.84 56.79 42.01
C GLN A 112 4.59 55.36 42.52
N ALA A 113 5.36 54.37 42.05
CA ALA A 113 5.39 53.02 42.59
C ALA A 113 6.32 52.84 43.81
N GLY A 114 7.15 53.84 44.15
CA GLY A 114 8.17 53.74 45.20
C GLY A 114 9.38 52.86 44.84
N ILE A 115 9.59 52.58 43.54
CA ILE A 115 10.57 51.63 43.00
C ILE A 115 11.71 52.39 42.31
N SER A 116 12.92 51.82 42.26
CA SER A 116 14.02 52.45 41.52
C SER A 116 13.82 52.32 40.00
N PRO A 117 14.20 53.32 39.17
CA PRO A 117 14.01 53.23 37.71
C PRO A 117 14.69 52.01 37.06
N ASN A 118 15.81 51.55 37.61
CA ASN A 118 16.52 50.36 37.13
C ASN A 118 15.74 49.06 37.42
N GLU A 119 15.11 48.97 38.59
CA GLU A 119 14.30 47.82 38.99
C GLU A 119 13.03 47.70 38.15
N LEU A 120 12.38 48.83 37.81
CA LEU A 120 11.26 48.83 36.85
C LEU A 120 11.68 48.32 35.46
N ASN A 121 12.84 48.75 34.95
CA ASN A 121 13.37 48.26 33.66
C ASN A 121 13.62 46.74 33.70
N ILE A 122 14.16 46.22 34.82
CA ILE A 122 14.37 44.78 35.01
C ILE A 122 13.02 44.04 35.02
N LEU A 123 12.03 44.50 35.78
CA LEU A 123 10.69 43.90 35.83
C LEU A 123 10.01 43.90 34.46
N GLN A 124 10.12 45.00 33.69
CA GLN A 124 9.62 45.08 32.32
C GLN A 124 10.32 44.07 31.40
N SER A 125 11.65 43.94 31.49
CA SER A 125 12.42 42.98 30.68
C SER A 125 12.09 41.52 31.02
N LEU A 126 11.84 41.21 32.30
CA LEU A 126 11.41 39.88 32.74
C LEU A 126 9.98 39.56 32.27
N GLY A 127 9.07 40.55 32.32
CA GLY A 127 7.73 40.42 31.76
C GLY A 127 7.73 40.17 30.25
N GLN A 128 8.53 40.94 29.49
CA GLN A 128 8.73 40.72 28.06
C GLN A 128 9.34 39.34 27.76
N ARG A 129 10.36 38.92 28.52
CA ARG A 129 10.99 37.60 28.34
C ARG A 129 10.04 36.45 28.69
N ARG A 130 9.18 36.61 29.69
CA ARG A 130 8.13 35.64 30.00
C ARG A 130 7.16 35.51 28.84
N ALA A 131 6.61 36.62 28.32
CA ALA A 131 5.71 36.58 27.16
C ALA A 131 6.36 35.92 25.93
N GLN A 132 7.66 36.14 25.68
CA GLN A 132 8.40 35.45 24.61
C GLN A 132 8.57 33.94 24.86
N LEU A 133 8.73 33.51 26.12
CA LEU A 133 8.80 32.10 26.48
C LEU A 133 7.43 31.43 26.36
N ASP A 134 6.38 32.06 26.86
CA ASP A 134 4.99 31.58 26.77
C ASP A 134 4.59 31.37 25.28
N GLN A 135 4.95 32.32 24.40
CA GLN A 135 4.76 32.18 22.94
C GLN A 135 5.54 31.01 22.33
N ARG A 136 6.78 30.78 22.76
CA ARG A 136 7.60 29.64 22.28
C ARG A 136 7.04 28.32 22.77
N GLU A 137 6.58 28.25 24.01
CA GLU A 137 5.98 27.05 24.59
C GLU A 137 4.68 26.69 23.84
N GLN A 138 3.82 27.67 23.54
CA GLN A 138 2.65 27.47 22.67
C GLN A 138 3.03 26.94 21.28
N GLN A 139 4.09 27.47 20.65
CA GLN A 139 4.59 27.00 19.35
C GLN A 139 5.21 25.60 19.39
N LEU A 140 5.83 25.21 20.51
CA LEU A 140 6.37 23.86 20.70
C LEU A 140 5.26 22.86 20.98
N ASN A 141 4.25 23.23 21.77
CA ASN A 141 3.11 22.38 22.08
C ASN A 141 2.26 22.07 20.84
N SER A 142 2.02 23.05 19.95
CA SER A 142 1.31 22.79 18.69
C SER A 142 2.11 21.90 17.74
N ARG A 143 3.44 22.07 17.67
CA ARG A 143 4.33 21.17 16.90
C ARG A 143 4.35 19.76 17.47
N ALA A 144 4.39 19.60 18.79
CA ALA A 144 4.39 18.30 19.45
C ALA A 144 3.10 17.52 19.12
N GLN A 145 1.94 18.16 19.21
CA GLN A 145 0.65 17.56 18.83
C GLN A 145 0.60 17.13 17.35
N LEU A 146 1.16 17.93 16.44
CA LEU A 146 1.25 17.58 15.03
C LEU A 146 2.20 16.40 14.77
N ILE A 147 3.31 16.30 15.50
CA ILE A 147 4.25 15.18 15.42
C ILE A 147 3.61 13.91 15.99
N GLU A 148 2.99 13.97 17.17
CA GLU A 148 2.30 12.82 17.79
C GLU A 148 1.19 12.26 16.87
N ALA A 149 0.40 13.14 16.24
CA ALA A 149 -0.61 12.75 15.26
C ALA A 149 0.00 12.21 13.95
N ALA A 150 1.22 12.60 13.58
CA ALA A 150 1.93 12.07 12.42
C ALA A 150 2.55 10.69 12.73
N ASP A 151 3.21 10.54 13.88
CA ASP A 151 3.80 9.29 14.34
C ASP A 151 2.73 8.21 14.51
N SER A 152 1.59 8.52 15.13
CA SER A 152 0.46 7.58 15.24
C SER A 152 -0.08 7.13 13.87
N LYS A 153 -0.11 8.04 12.87
CA LYS A 153 -0.49 7.69 11.49
C LYS A 153 0.59 6.84 10.81
N LEU A 154 1.87 7.10 11.05
CA LEU A 154 2.97 6.30 10.51
C LEU A 154 2.96 4.88 11.11
N ASP A 155 2.77 4.73 12.42
CA ASP A 155 2.65 3.43 13.08
C ASP A 155 1.47 2.64 12.52
N ALA A 156 0.30 3.27 12.36
CA ALA A 156 -0.86 2.63 11.74
C ALA A 156 -0.58 2.16 10.29
N ARG A 157 0.15 2.96 9.49
CA ARG A 157 0.57 2.57 8.13
C ARG A 157 1.61 1.45 8.15
N ILE A 158 2.56 1.45 9.09
CA ILE A 158 3.57 0.39 9.26
C ILE A 158 2.88 -0.93 9.63
N THR A 159 1.91 -0.92 10.56
CA THR A 159 1.11 -2.10 10.91
C THR A 159 0.33 -2.61 9.71
N GLN A 160 -0.40 -1.74 8.99
CA GLN A 160 -1.12 -2.12 7.77
C GLN A 160 -0.20 -2.77 6.72
N LEU A 161 1.00 -2.23 6.50
CA LEU A 161 1.98 -2.79 5.57
C LEU A 161 2.58 -4.12 6.07
N ALA A 162 2.77 -4.29 7.38
CA ALA A 162 3.22 -5.54 7.97
C ALA A 162 2.15 -6.66 7.86
N ASP A 163 0.89 -6.31 8.08
CA ASP A 163 -0.25 -7.23 7.92
C ASP A 163 -0.42 -7.64 6.46
N LEU A 164 -0.39 -6.68 5.52
CA LEU A 164 -0.43 -6.96 4.08
C LEU A 164 0.75 -7.83 3.63
N LYS A 165 1.96 -7.56 4.12
CA LYS A 165 3.14 -8.41 3.85
C LYS A 165 2.92 -9.84 4.34
N THR A 166 2.38 -10.01 5.55
CA THR A 166 2.10 -11.33 6.13
C THR A 166 1.02 -12.07 5.34
N GLN A 167 -0.03 -11.38 4.92
CA GLN A 167 -1.09 -11.94 4.06
C GLN A 167 -0.56 -12.36 2.69
N ILE A 168 0.25 -11.52 2.04
CA ILE A 168 0.86 -11.82 0.74
C ILE A 168 1.82 -13.02 0.87
N GLN A 169 2.60 -13.10 1.94
CA GLN A 169 3.47 -14.25 2.22
C GLN A 169 2.65 -15.52 2.42
N GLY A 170 1.61 -15.49 3.26
CA GLY A 170 0.73 -16.65 3.47
C GLY A 170 0.01 -17.13 2.19
N LEU A 171 -0.45 -16.21 1.35
CA LEU A 171 -1.06 -16.54 0.06
C LEU A 171 -0.03 -17.12 -0.94
N LEU A 172 1.19 -16.59 -0.97
CA LEU A 172 2.26 -17.08 -1.83
C LEU A 172 2.73 -18.48 -1.41
N ASP A 173 2.86 -18.72 -0.10
CA ASP A 173 3.20 -20.03 0.46
C ASP A 173 2.10 -21.05 0.18
N GLN A 174 0.82 -20.66 0.33
CA GLN A 174 -0.32 -21.52 -0.01
C GLN A 174 -0.37 -21.84 -1.51
N ALA A 175 -0.18 -20.84 -2.38
CA ALA A 175 -0.14 -21.05 -3.84
C ALA A 175 1.01 -21.96 -4.26
N THR A 176 2.21 -21.74 -3.71
CA THR A 176 3.39 -22.58 -3.96
C THR A 176 3.14 -24.01 -3.49
N LYS A 177 2.54 -24.20 -2.31
CA LYS A 177 2.19 -25.52 -1.79
C LYS A 177 1.19 -26.26 -2.68
N VAL A 178 0.12 -25.60 -3.13
CA VAL A 178 -0.87 -26.22 -4.05
C VAL A 178 -0.21 -26.62 -5.36
N GLN A 179 0.60 -25.75 -5.95
CA GLN A 179 1.35 -26.05 -7.18
C GLN A 179 2.32 -27.22 -6.99
N ASP A 180 2.96 -27.32 -5.81
CA ASP A 180 3.88 -28.41 -5.47
C ASP A 180 3.17 -29.75 -5.20
N ASP A 181 2.03 -29.72 -4.52
CA ASP A 181 1.17 -30.90 -4.30
C ASP A 181 0.63 -31.42 -5.65
N ASP A 182 0.17 -30.55 -6.54
CA ASP A 182 -0.32 -30.93 -7.87
C ASP A 182 0.80 -31.44 -8.78
N THR A 183 1.98 -30.80 -8.75
CA THR A 183 3.16 -31.33 -9.45
C THR A 183 3.53 -32.72 -8.92
N THR A 184 3.46 -32.93 -7.60
CA THR A 184 3.75 -34.23 -6.97
C THR A 184 2.74 -35.31 -7.35
N ARG A 185 1.44 -34.96 -7.43
CA ARG A 185 0.38 -35.85 -7.95
C ARG A 185 0.65 -36.24 -9.41
N LEU A 186 1.01 -35.29 -10.26
CA LEU A 186 1.34 -35.57 -11.66
C LEU A 186 2.60 -36.46 -11.77
N VAL A 187 3.65 -36.18 -11.00
CA VAL A 187 4.84 -37.06 -10.93
C VAL A 187 4.45 -38.48 -10.53
N ALA A 188 3.57 -38.67 -9.54
CA ALA A 188 3.09 -40.00 -9.15
C ALA A 188 2.41 -40.73 -10.33
N VAL A 189 1.48 -40.07 -11.04
CA VAL A 189 0.79 -40.63 -12.21
C VAL A 189 1.77 -41.02 -13.33
N TYR A 190 2.69 -40.14 -13.70
CA TYR A 190 3.67 -40.41 -14.76
C TYR A 190 4.74 -41.45 -14.34
N SER A 191 5.06 -41.57 -13.06
CA SER A 191 5.98 -42.59 -12.55
C SER A 191 5.36 -43.99 -12.42
N ALA A 192 4.03 -44.08 -12.36
CA ALA A 192 3.30 -45.34 -12.23
C ALA A 192 2.89 -45.97 -13.57
N MET A 193 2.84 -45.17 -14.66
CA MET A 193 2.57 -45.69 -16.01
C MET A 193 3.82 -46.28 -16.67
N LYS A 194 3.64 -46.97 -17.81
CA LYS A 194 4.77 -47.58 -18.53
C LYS A 194 5.69 -46.49 -19.08
N PRO A 195 7.03 -46.64 -19.02
CA PRO A 195 7.97 -45.60 -19.46
C PRO A 195 7.78 -45.15 -20.92
N LYS A 196 7.38 -46.07 -21.82
CA LYS A 196 7.09 -45.78 -23.23
C LYS A 196 5.84 -44.91 -23.42
N ASP A 197 4.82 -45.09 -22.59
CA ASP A 197 3.57 -44.33 -22.67
C ASP A 197 3.78 -42.92 -22.06
N ALA A 198 4.52 -42.83 -20.95
CA ALA A 198 4.98 -41.57 -20.38
C ALA A 198 5.87 -40.76 -21.34
N ALA A 199 6.81 -41.43 -22.03
CA ALA A 199 7.68 -40.82 -23.02
C ALA A 199 6.90 -40.18 -24.18
N ALA A 200 5.88 -40.88 -24.70
CA ALA A 200 5.00 -40.34 -25.74
C ALA A 200 4.23 -39.10 -25.24
N ALA A 201 3.64 -39.18 -24.04
CA ALA A 201 2.90 -38.06 -23.45
C ALA A 201 3.80 -36.84 -23.15
N MET A 202 5.01 -37.05 -22.62
CA MET A 202 5.97 -35.96 -22.37
C MET A 202 6.55 -35.37 -23.65
N THR A 203 6.61 -36.10 -24.76
CA THR A 203 7.12 -35.54 -26.02
C THR A 203 6.21 -34.43 -26.57
N ILE A 204 4.89 -34.58 -26.41
CA ILE A 204 3.88 -33.63 -26.92
C ILE A 204 3.46 -32.53 -25.93
N MET A 205 3.87 -32.62 -24.66
CA MET A 205 3.51 -31.68 -23.61
C MET A 205 4.37 -30.41 -23.62
N SER A 206 3.80 -29.26 -23.23
CA SER A 206 4.53 -28.00 -23.12
C SER A 206 5.62 -28.03 -22.05
N ASP A 207 6.71 -27.29 -22.29
CA ASP A 207 7.86 -27.22 -21.38
C ASP A 207 7.50 -26.71 -19.98
N ASP A 208 6.52 -25.80 -19.88
CA ASP A 208 6.07 -25.20 -18.63
C ASP A 208 5.51 -26.23 -17.64
N VAL A 209 4.89 -27.30 -18.15
CA VAL A 209 4.35 -28.41 -17.33
C VAL A 209 5.32 -29.59 -17.29
N ARG A 210 6.01 -29.86 -18.40
CA ARG A 210 6.96 -30.97 -18.53
C ARG A 210 8.18 -30.84 -17.64
N LEU A 211 8.80 -29.67 -17.59
CA LEU A 211 10.06 -29.46 -16.86
C LEU A 211 9.89 -29.52 -15.34
N PRO A 212 8.85 -28.92 -14.71
CA PRO A 212 8.60 -29.12 -13.27
C PRO A 212 8.41 -30.58 -12.89
N ILE A 213 7.55 -31.32 -13.60
CA ILE A 213 7.30 -32.75 -13.35
C ILE A 213 8.61 -33.54 -13.46
N ALA A 214 9.36 -33.35 -14.54
CA ALA A 214 10.62 -34.04 -14.74
C ALA A 214 11.67 -33.70 -13.67
N SER A 215 11.73 -32.44 -13.21
CA SER A 215 12.67 -32.00 -12.17
C SER A 215 12.36 -32.52 -10.76
N LYS A 216 11.11 -32.92 -10.49
CA LYS A 216 10.67 -33.52 -9.21
C LYS A 216 10.53 -35.05 -9.26
N MET A 217 10.78 -35.65 -10.42
CA MET A 217 10.70 -37.10 -10.60
C MET A 217 11.98 -37.79 -10.15
N LYS A 218 11.85 -38.98 -9.56
CA LYS A 218 12.99 -39.81 -9.13
C LYS A 218 13.87 -40.19 -10.33
N ASP A 219 15.18 -40.02 -10.20
CA ASP A 219 16.19 -40.25 -11.25
C ASP A 219 15.99 -41.55 -12.03
N ARG A 220 15.68 -42.65 -11.31
CA ARG A 220 15.46 -43.98 -11.92
C ARG A 220 14.25 -44.02 -12.86
N ALA A 221 13.17 -43.31 -12.52
CA ALA A 221 11.97 -43.22 -13.36
C ALA A 221 12.21 -42.27 -14.54
N LEU A 222 12.86 -41.13 -14.30
CA LEU A 222 13.26 -40.19 -15.36
C LEU A 222 14.18 -40.86 -16.39
N ALA A 223 15.19 -41.62 -15.96
CA ALA A 223 16.09 -42.35 -16.85
C ALA A 223 15.35 -43.41 -17.70
N ALA A 224 14.39 -44.13 -17.12
CA ALA A 224 13.57 -45.10 -17.86
C ALA A 224 12.68 -44.44 -18.91
N ILE A 225 12.15 -43.24 -18.63
CA ILE A 225 11.33 -42.47 -19.57
C ILE A 225 12.20 -41.89 -20.70
N LEU A 226 13.33 -41.24 -20.36
CA LEU A 226 14.27 -40.70 -21.36
C LEU A 226 14.80 -41.79 -22.30
N GLY A 227 15.09 -42.99 -21.77
CA GLY A 227 15.50 -44.15 -22.58
C GLY A 227 14.39 -44.72 -23.49
N ALA A 228 13.13 -44.31 -23.31
CA ALA A 228 12.00 -44.68 -24.15
C ALA A 228 11.54 -43.55 -25.10
N MET A 229 12.21 -42.38 -25.08
CA MET A 229 12.00 -41.26 -25.99
C MET A 229 12.88 -41.37 -27.24
N SER A 230 12.64 -40.52 -28.25
CA SER A 230 13.60 -40.32 -29.34
C SER A 230 14.84 -39.56 -28.85
N ALA A 231 15.99 -39.74 -29.52
CA ALA A 231 17.25 -39.11 -29.16
C ALA A 231 17.15 -37.57 -29.11
N ASP A 232 16.47 -36.95 -30.08
CA ASP A 232 16.27 -35.50 -30.12
C ASP A 232 15.39 -34.99 -28.97
N ALA A 233 14.32 -35.71 -28.62
CA ALA A 233 13.42 -35.31 -27.54
C ALA A 233 14.07 -35.49 -26.16
N ALA A 234 14.85 -36.57 -25.96
CA ALA A 234 15.64 -36.78 -24.75
C ALA A 234 16.75 -35.72 -24.60
N LYS A 235 17.41 -35.33 -25.69
CA LYS A 235 18.39 -34.23 -25.72
C LYS A 235 17.76 -32.90 -25.33
N ASP A 236 16.70 -32.48 -26.02
CA ASP A 236 15.97 -31.22 -25.77
C ASP A 236 15.54 -31.10 -24.29
N MET A 237 14.94 -32.17 -23.77
CA MET A 237 14.49 -32.23 -22.38
C MET A 237 15.66 -32.14 -21.38
N THR A 238 16.79 -32.80 -21.67
CA THR A 238 17.98 -32.79 -20.80
C THR A 238 18.66 -31.41 -20.82
N GLU A 239 18.82 -30.77 -21.98
CA GLU A 239 19.38 -29.42 -22.11
C GLU A 239 18.53 -28.39 -21.37
N LYS A 240 17.20 -28.48 -21.48
CA LYS A 240 16.26 -27.60 -20.77
C LYS A 240 16.29 -27.81 -19.25
N LEU A 241 16.39 -29.05 -18.76
CA LEU A 241 16.56 -29.36 -17.35
C LEU A 241 17.91 -28.83 -16.81
N ALA A 242 19.01 -29.08 -17.51
CA ALA A 242 20.34 -28.57 -17.13
C ALA A 242 20.35 -27.03 -17.05
N LYS A 243 19.76 -26.35 -18.04
CA LYS A 243 19.62 -24.89 -18.05
C LYS A 243 18.69 -24.36 -16.94
N ARG A 244 17.74 -25.17 -16.45
CA ARG A 244 16.91 -24.84 -15.28
C ARG A 244 17.73 -24.95 -13.99
N MET A 245 18.50 -26.03 -13.81
CA MET A 245 19.36 -26.24 -12.65
C MET A 245 20.43 -25.15 -12.53
N GLN A 246 21.16 -24.86 -13.61
CA GLN A 246 22.17 -23.79 -13.64
C GLN A 246 21.62 -22.41 -13.23
N ARG A 247 20.37 -22.08 -13.60
CA ARG A 247 19.72 -20.84 -13.15
C ARG A 247 19.39 -20.87 -11.65
N ALA A 248 18.92 -22.00 -11.14
CA ALA A 248 18.63 -22.17 -9.71
C ALA A 248 19.91 -22.04 -8.87
N ASP A 249 21.00 -22.70 -9.28
CA ASP A 249 22.31 -22.61 -8.62
C ASP A 249 22.86 -21.17 -8.65
N GLY A 250 22.73 -20.49 -9.80
CA GLY A 250 23.13 -19.09 -9.94
C GLY A 250 22.34 -18.13 -9.05
N LEU A 251 21.03 -18.32 -8.93
CA LEU A 251 20.17 -17.57 -8.00
C LEU A 251 20.55 -17.83 -6.55
N GLN A 252 20.79 -19.08 -6.15
CA GLN A 252 21.23 -19.43 -4.80
C GLN A 252 22.57 -18.78 -4.46
N GLN A 253 23.53 -18.76 -5.39
CA GLN A 253 24.81 -18.08 -5.21
C GLN A 253 24.67 -16.56 -5.10
N GLN A 254 23.73 -15.94 -5.82
CA GLN A 254 23.43 -14.52 -5.69
C GLN A 254 22.80 -14.20 -4.33
N LEU A 255 21.82 -14.99 -3.89
CA LEU A 255 21.20 -14.89 -2.56
C LEU A 255 22.25 -15.00 -1.45
N ASN A 256 23.11 -16.03 -1.50
CA ASN A 256 24.18 -16.25 -0.53
C ASN A 256 25.20 -15.08 -0.49
N LYS A 257 25.48 -14.44 -1.63
CA LYS A 257 26.35 -13.25 -1.69
C LYS A 257 25.68 -12.02 -1.08
N THR A 258 24.38 -11.82 -1.33
CA THR A 258 23.62 -10.71 -0.75
C THR A 258 23.44 -10.86 0.76
N THR A 259 23.25 -12.08 1.28
CA THR A 259 23.20 -12.32 2.73
C THR A 259 24.55 -12.22 3.42
N ALA A 260 25.66 -12.55 2.73
CA ALA A 260 27.02 -12.36 3.24
C ALA A 260 27.53 -10.90 3.13
N GLY A 261 26.97 -10.11 2.19
CA GLY A 261 27.34 -8.72 1.91
C GLY A 261 26.38 -7.67 2.47
N GLY A 262 25.30 -8.08 3.15
CA GLY A 262 24.43 -7.15 3.88
C GLY A 262 25.21 -6.42 4.96
N PRO A 263 24.88 -5.14 5.27
CA PRO A 263 25.60 -4.38 6.29
C PRO A 263 25.54 -5.13 7.61
N ALA A 264 26.69 -5.60 8.09
CA ALA A 264 26.82 -6.22 9.38
C ALA A 264 26.34 -5.23 10.44
N ALA A 265 25.17 -5.48 11.02
CA ALA A 265 24.76 -4.80 12.24
C ALA A 265 25.90 -4.97 13.25
N PRO A 266 26.43 -3.89 13.86
CA PRO A 266 27.55 -3.99 14.77
C PRO A 266 27.12 -4.71 16.05
N GLY A 267 27.28 -6.04 16.04
CA GLY A 267 27.14 -6.87 17.22
C GLY A 267 28.11 -6.39 18.30
N PRO A 268 27.72 -6.43 19.59
CA PRO A 268 28.50 -5.85 20.67
C PRO A 268 29.91 -6.46 20.70
N ALA A 269 30.92 -5.59 20.72
CA ALA A 269 32.31 -5.98 20.63
C ALA A 269 32.67 -6.99 21.75
N ALA A 270 33.01 -8.21 21.35
CA ALA A 270 33.50 -9.23 22.27
C ALA A 270 34.77 -8.73 22.96
N ALA A 271 34.73 -8.62 24.30
CA ALA A 271 35.85 -8.14 25.09
C ALA A 271 37.08 -9.04 24.91
N LYS A 272 38.24 -8.42 24.65
CA LYS A 272 39.51 -9.13 24.54
C LYS A 272 39.89 -9.78 25.89
N PRO A 273 40.32 -11.04 25.94
CA PRO A 273 40.78 -11.66 27.18
C PRO A 273 42.08 -11.01 27.66
N THR A 274 42.09 -10.49 28.89
CA THR A 274 43.27 -9.94 29.54
C THR A 274 44.15 -11.07 30.09
N THR A 275 45.38 -11.20 29.58
CA THR A 275 46.39 -12.13 30.09
C THR A 275 46.78 -11.78 31.54
N PRO A 276 46.79 -12.74 32.49
CA PRO A 276 47.20 -12.47 33.86
C PRO A 276 48.73 -12.28 33.97
N ALA A 277 49.15 -11.26 34.72
CA ALA A 277 50.56 -10.98 34.96
C ALA A 277 51.21 -12.02 35.88
N LYS A 278 52.42 -12.46 35.51
CA LYS A 278 53.24 -13.40 36.28
C LYS A 278 53.94 -12.65 37.42
N LYS A 279 53.62 -12.98 38.67
CA LYS A 279 54.35 -12.45 39.84
C LYS A 279 55.81 -12.95 39.84
N GLY A 280 56.72 -12.01 40.07
CA GLY A 280 58.02 -12.25 40.71
C GLY A 280 57.97 -11.67 42.12
#